data_AF-A0A7V9HQV1-F1
#
_entry.id   AF-A0A7V9HQV1-F1
#
_cell.length_a   1.000
_cell.length_b   1.000
_cell.length_c   1.000
_cell.angle_alpha   90.00
_cell.angle_beta   90.00
_cell.angle_gamma   90.00
#
_symmetry.space_group_name_H-M   'P 1'
#
loop_
_entity.id
_entity.type
_entity.pdbx_description
1 polymer ?
#
loop_
_entity_poly.entity_id
_entity_poly.type
_entity_poly.pdbx_seq_one_letter_code
_entity_poly.pdbx_strand_id
1 'polypeptide(L)'
;MAALITFEEALELGELSDHDDIGDLVERAWAARTERFGDSTDMCSLVNAKSGGCAEDCGFCAQSRYAEADTPMHAMMEPEQILEHAKAAEAAGAHRFCMVTQGQGLSKRDFTKILEGARLVAENTNLKRCASVGHISPDRAHQLAEAGIQRVHHNVETARSYYDEVTTTVRYEGRIRTIDAVRESGMETCVGGILNLGESPRQRVEMAFELAEIDPTSVPINLLNPRSGTKFGDRDMMDPWEVVKWIAIFRLILPDALFRLCGGRVENLQDLQPLAVRAGLNGVMMGNFLTTLGAEPADDRQMFTDLGLNVARQSDNGSNPRPDNRSGWLEGDAPTTPLDDLIDSQDEADLWDPSSQLRVIAKKGKPPPYPNAGPTDSDSERTGHEAA
;
A
#
# COMPACT_ATOMS: atom_id res chain seq x y z
N MET A 1 4.80 2.82 -18.54
CA MET A 1 5.98 2.53 -19.41
C MET A 1 5.78 1.20 -20.15
N ALA A 2 6.81 0.57 -20.74
CA ALA A 2 6.67 -0.67 -21.50
C ALA A 2 6.94 -1.92 -20.63
N ALA A 3 6.01 -2.87 -20.61
CA ALA A 3 6.14 -4.14 -19.89
C ALA A 3 7.23 -5.05 -20.50
N LEU A 4 7.83 -5.92 -19.67
CA LEU A 4 8.82 -6.93 -20.09
C LEU A 4 8.19 -8.28 -20.47
N ILE A 5 6.85 -8.38 -20.38
CA ILE A 5 6.02 -9.50 -20.84
C ILE A 5 4.71 -9.00 -21.43
N THR A 6 4.10 -9.77 -22.34
CA THR A 6 2.75 -9.50 -22.85
C THR A 6 1.64 -9.94 -21.88
N PHE A 7 0.38 -9.63 -22.19
CA PHE A 7 -0.77 -10.12 -21.43
C PHE A 7 -0.87 -11.65 -21.50
N GLU A 8 -0.59 -12.23 -22.66
CA GLU A 8 -0.59 -13.66 -22.91
C GLU A 8 0.52 -14.37 -22.15
N GLU A 9 1.76 -13.85 -22.21
CA GLU A 9 2.88 -14.39 -21.43
C GLU A 9 2.61 -14.29 -19.91
N ALA A 10 1.95 -13.23 -19.45
CA ALA A 10 1.54 -13.09 -18.05
C ALA A 10 0.45 -14.08 -17.61
N LEU A 11 -0.42 -14.53 -18.54
CA LEU A 11 -1.36 -15.63 -18.28
C LEU A 11 -0.63 -16.98 -18.24
N GLU A 12 0.27 -17.25 -19.19
CA GLU A 12 1.04 -18.49 -19.25
C GLU A 12 1.92 -18.67 -18.01
N LEU A 13 2.61 -17.62 -17.58
CA LEU A 13 3.34 -17.59 -16.30
C LEU A 13 2.41 -17.74 -15.09
N GLY A 14 1.15 -17.31 -15.20
CA GLY A 14 0.12 -17.46 -14.16
C GLY A 14 -0.27 -18.92 -13.89
N GLU A 15 -0.12 -19.82 -14.86
CA GLU A 15 -0.45 -21.25 -14.73
C GLU A 15 0.72 -22.10 -14.17
N LEU A 16 1.91 -21.53 -13.97
CA LEU A 16 3.05 -22.24 -13.38
C LEU A 16 2.73 -22.77 -11.98
N SER A 17 3.01 -24.04 -11.75
CA SER A 17 2.73 -24.75 -10.48
C SER A 17 3.90 -25.59 -9.97
N ASP A 18 4.97 -25.75 -10.75
CA ASP A 18 6.23 -26.30 -10.25
C ASP A 18 7.06 -25.19 -9.57
N HIS A 19 7.76 -25.53 -8.49
CA HIS A 19 8.53 -24.58 -7.68
C HIS A 19 9.86 -24.19 -8.34
N ASP A 20 10.45 -25.07 -9.16
CA ASP A 20 11.69 -24.75 -9.88
C ASP A 20 11.39 -23.78 -11.04
N ASP A 21 10.28 -23.97 -11.77
CA ASP A 21 9.79 -23.02 -12.79
C ASP A 21 9.46 -21.63 -12.18
N ILE A 22 8.84 -21.61 -10.98
CA ILE A 22 8.61 -20.36 -10.25
C ILE A 22 9.94 -19.75 -9.77
N GLY A 23 10.95 -20.56 -9.46
CA GLY A 23 12.31 -20.12 -9.12
C GLY A 23 12.99 -19.37 -10.28
N ASP A 24 12.95 -19.92 -11.50
CA ASP A 24 13.49 -19.26 -12.69
C ASP A 24 12.75 -17.94 -13.01
N LEU A 25 11.42 -17.90 -12.81
CA LEU A 25 10.63 -16.68 -12.89
C LEU A 25 11.03 -15.64 -11.82
N VAL A 26 11.32 -16.07 -10.59
CA VAL A 26 11.82 -15.20 -9.51
C VAL A 26 13.18 -14.61 -9.86
N GLU A 27 14.13 -15.38 -10.39
CA GLU A 27 15.43 -14.83 -10.79
C GLU A 27 15.32 -13.88 -11.99
N ARG A 28 14.40 -14.14 -12.94
CA ARG A 28 14.07 -13.19 -14.02
C ARG A 28 13.54 -11.85 -13.47
N ALA A 29 12.65 -11.89 -12.48
CA ALA A 29 12.11 -10.70 -11.83
C ALA A 29 13.16 -9.98 -10.96
N TRP A 30 14.02 -10.73 -10.27
CA TRP A 30 15.15 -10.20 -9.50
C TRP A 30 16.15 -9.45 -10.39
N ALA A 31 16.46 -9.99 -11.57
CA ALA A 31 17.30 -9.33 -12.56
C ALA A 31 16.69 -8.00 -13.02
N ALA A 32 15.41 -8.01 -13.42
CA ALA A 32 14.69 -6.81 -13.86
C ALA A 32 14.59 -5.72 -12.77
N ARG A 33 14.41 -6.13 -11.51
CA ARG A 33 14.47 -5.24 -10.33
C ARG A 33 15.88 -4.69 -10.12
N THR A 34 16.89 -5.54 -10.13
CA THR A 34 18.28 -5.15 -9.82
C THR A 34 18.88 -4.25 -10.90
N GLU A 35 18.53 -4.45 -12.18
CA GLU A 35 18.88 -3.55 -13.30
C GLU A 35 18.44 -2.09 -13.06
N ARG A 36 17.26 -1.88 -12.46
CA ARG A 36 16.63 -0.55 -12.30
C ARG A 36 16.84 0.10 -10.95
N PHE A 37 17.04 -0.73 -9.93
CA PHE A 37 17.07 -0.31 -8.53
C PHE A 37 18.40 -0.61 -7.83
N GLY A 38 19.25 -1.49 -8.36
CA GLY A 38 20.49 -1.89 -7.71
C GLY A 38 20.24 -2.44 -6.31
N ASP A 39 20.76 -1.76 -5.29
CA ASP A 39 20.57 -2.08 -3.87
C ASP A 39 19.30 -1.47 -3.25
N SER A 40 18.52 -0.67 -3.99
CA SER A 40 17.55 0.24 -3.37
C SER A 40 16.44 -0.43 -2.55
N THR A 41 16.15 0.21 -1.41
CA THR A 41 14.93 -0.05 -0.65
C THR A 41 14.16 1.23 -0.33
N ASP A 42 12.86 1.09 -0.13
CA ASP A 42 11.93 2.13 0.34
C ASP A 42 11.07 1.46 1.41
N MET A 43 11.49 1.47 2.68
CA MET A 43 10.74 0.82 3.77
C MET A 43 9.72 1.79 4.39
N CYS A 44 8.45 1.40 4.46
CA CYS A 44 7.38 2.22 5.05
C CYS A 44 7.06 1.76 6.47
N SER A 45 6.66 2.70 7.32
CA SER A 45 5.74 2.45 8.43
C SER A 45 4.48 3.30 8.26
N LEU A 46 3.45 3.05 9.07
CA LEU A 46 2.19 3.80 9.02
C LEU A 46 1.68 4.15 10.43
N VAL A 47 0.80 5.15 10.48
CA VAL A 47 -0.12 5.36 11.60
C VAL A 47 -1.55 5.25 11.09
N ASN A 48 -2.38 4.50 11.80
CA ASN A 48 -3.83 4.53 11.61
C ASN A 48 -4.38 5.74 12.36
N ALA A 49 -4.28 6.93 11.77
CA ALA A 49 -4.61 8.21 12.41
C ALA A 49 -6.11 8.37 12.73
N LYS A 50 -6.98 7.55 12.12
CA LYS A 50 -8.43 7.52 12.37
C LYS A 50 -9.00 6.16 12.00
N SER A 51 -9.39 5.37 13.01
CA SER A 51 -9.81 3.98 12.84
C SER A 51 -11.29 3.73 13.19
N GLY A 52 -11.89 2.76 12.49
CA GLY A 52 -13.21 2.20 12.77
C GLY A 52 -14.40 3.09 12.39
N GLY A 53 -15.55 2.47 12.09
CA GLY A 53 -16.77 3.19 11.69
C GLY A 53 -16.72 3.76 10.27
N CYS A 54 -16.08 3.05 9.34
CA CYS A 54 -16.07 3.38 7.92
C CYS A 54 -17.47 3.24 7.32
N ALA A 55 -17.91 4.20 6.49
CA ALA A 55 -19.22 4.16 5.87
C ALA A 55 -19.32 3.12 4.73
N GLU A 56 -18.20 2.70 4.16
CA GLU A 56 -18.12 1.90 2.94
C GLU A 56 -18.35 0.40 3.16
N ASP A 57 -18.79 -0.30 2.11
CA ASP A 57 -19.10 -1.73 2.09
C ASP A 57 -17.95 -2.63 1.58
N CYS A 58 -16.70 -2.16 1.64
CA CYS A 58 -15.52 -2.90 1.18
C CYS A 58 -15.44 -4.31 1.80
N GLY A 59 -15.55 -5.36 0.97
CA GLY A 59 -15.76 -6.74 1.40
C GLY A 59 -14.63 -7.36 2.23
N PHE A 60 -13.41 -6.85 2.11
CA PHE A 60 -12.24 -7.26 2.89
C PHE A 60 -12.11 -6.53 4.23
N CYS A 61 -12.79 -5.40 4.43
CA CYS A 61 -12.38 -4.40 5.42
C CYS A 61 -13.13 -4.52 6.77
N ALA A 62 -12.45 -4.97 7.82
CA ALA A 62 -13.01 -5.03 9.18
C ALA A 62 -13.46 -3.66 9.75
N GLN A 63 -12.88 -2.56 9.25
CA GLN A 63 -13.29 -1.20 9.64
C GLN A 63 -14.65 -0.78 9.05
N SER A 64 -15.19 -1.53 8.08
CA SER A 64 -16.52 -1.31 7.51
C SER A 64 -17.62 -1.37 8.57
N ARG A 65 -18.63 -0.50 8.42
CA ARG A 65 -19.89 -0.55 9.18
C ARG A 65 -20.76 -1.77 8.86
N TYR A 66 -20.49 -2.48 7.76
CA TYR A 66 -21.21 -3.69 7.32
C TYR A 66 -20.58 -4.96 7.89
N ALA A 67 -19.28 -4.93 8.23
CA ALA A 67 -18.59 -6.04 8.86
C ALA A 67 -19.07 -6.28 10.30
N GLU A 68 -19.32 -7.54 10.66
CA GLU A 68 -19.46 -8.00 12.05
C GLU A 68 -18.10 -8.07 12.77
N ALA A 69 -17.00 -8.17 12.01
CA ALA A 69 -15.63 -8.24 12.52
C ALA A 69 -15.28 -7.10 13.49
N ASP A 70 -14.62 -7.42 14.60
CA ASP A 70 -14.07 -6.42 15.52
C ASP A 70 -12.93 -5.60 14.89
N THR A 71 -12.85 -4.34 15.29
CA THR A 71 -11.82 -3.38 14.87
C THR A 71 -11.49 -2.44 16.04
N PRO A 72 -10.24 -1.96 16.16
CA PRO A 72 -9.97 -0.73 16.90
C PRO A 72 -10.86 0.39 16.37
N MET A 73 -11.33 1.29 17.25
CA MET A 73 -12.11 2.46 16.85
C MET A 73 -11.76 3.66 17.73
N HIS A 74 -11.36 4.76 17.09
CA HIS A 74 -11.00 6.01 17.78
C HIS A 74 -11.22 7.23 16.88
N ALA A 75 -11.25 8.42 17.50
CA ALA A 75 -11.32 9.68 16.77
C ALA A 75 -10.02 9.96 15.97
N MET A 76 -10.09 10.94 15.07
CA MET A 76 -8.90 11.48 14.39
C MET A 76 -7.90 12.00 15.43
N MET A 77 -6.69 11.44 15.43
CA MET A 77 -5.55 11.83 16.29
C MET A 77 -5.26 13.33 16.22
N GLU A 78 -4.64 13.90 17.27
CA GLU A 78 -4.04 15.24 17.21
C GLU A 78 -2.70 15.22 16.45
N PRO A 79 -2.27 16.34 15.82
CA PRO A 79 -1.03 16.42 15.05
C PRO A 79 0.23 15.93 15.80
N GLU A 80 0.30 16.19 17.10
CA GLU A 80 1.42 15.81 17.96
C GLU A 80 1.51 14.28 18.11
N GLN A 81 0.37 13.59 18.19
CA GLN A 81 0.32 12.13 18.27
C GLN A 81 0.77 11.48 16.94
N ILE A 82 0.48 12.14 15.81
CA ILE A 82 0.98 11.72 14.50
C ILE A 82 2.51 11.84 14.46
N LEU A 83 3.07 12.90 15.06
CA LEU A 83 4.52 13.06 15.19
C LEU A 83 5.16 12.02 16.14
N GLU A 84 4.52 11.68 17.27
CA GLU A 84 4.98 10.61 18.17
C GLU A 84 5.15 9.28 17.42
N HIS A 85 4.13 8.89 16.63
CA HIS A 85 4.19 7.70 15.78
C HIS A 85 5.25 7.81 14.67
N ALA A 86 5.49 9.00 14.11
CA ALA A 86 6.54 9.22 13.12
C ALA A 86 7.94 9.06 13.73
N LYS A 87 8.20 9.64 14.91
CA LYS A 87 9.49 9.47 15.62
C LYS A 87 9.75 8.01 15.98
N ALA A 88 8.72 7.26 16.40
CA ALA A 88 8.83 5.83 16.62
C ALA A 88 9.16 5.04 15.32
N ALA A 89 8.49 5.37 14.20
CA ALA A 89 8.79 4.79 12.89
C ALA A 89 10.22 5.12 12.41
N GLU A 90 10.70 6.35 12.68
CA GLU A 90 12.04 6.78 12.33
C GLU A 90 13.13 6.00 13.10
N ALA A 91 12.94 5.84 14.40
CA ALA A 91 13.82 5.07 15.28
C ALA A 91 13.81 3.57 14.94
N ALA A 92 12.66 3.04 14.50
CA ALA A 92 12.52 1.69 13.95
C ALA A 92 13.21 1.50 12.57
N GLY A 93 13.77 2.57 11.99
CA GLY A 93 14.54 2.51 10.74
C GLY A 93 13.72 2.66 9.46
N ALA A 94 12.47 3.14 9.53
CA ALA A 94 11.68 3.41 8.33
C ALA A 94 12.33 4.49 7.45
N HIS A 95 12.09 4.39 6.13
CA HIS A 95 12.45 5.40 5.13
C HIS A 95 11.29 6.38 4.90
N ARG A 96 10.05 5.90 5.05
CA ARG A 96 8.83 6.64 4.73
C ARG A 96 7.73 6.35 5.76
N PHE A 97 6.93 7.35 6.10
CA PHE A 97 5.84 7.27 7.08
C PHE A 97 4.50 7.66 6.46
N CYS A 98 3.48 6.84 6.66
CA CYS A 98 2.16 6.99 6.04
C CYS A 98 1.06 7.32 7.07
N MET A 99 0.42 8.48 6.92
CA MET A 99 -0.78 8.84 7.67
C MET A 99 -2.01 8.25 7.00
N VAL A 100 -2.61 7.22 7.60
CA VAL A 100 -3.75 6.48 7.05
C VAL A 100 -5.02 6.76 7.84
N THR A 101 -6.15 6.96 7.17
CA THR A 101 -7.46 7.15 7.81
C THR A 101 -8.55 6.35 7.13
N GLN A 102 -9.51 5.83 7.90
CA GLN A 102 -10.74 5.23 7.35
C GLN A 102 -11.63 6.24 6.62
N GLY A 103 -12.43 5.71 5.68
CA GLY A 103 -13.55 6.40 5.03
C GLY A 103 -13.28 6.86 3.61
N GLN A 104 -14.35 7.14 2.85
CA GLN A 104 -14.25 7.68 1.48
C GLN A 104 -13.58 9.06 1.41
N GLY A 105 -13.49 9.81 2.51
CA GLY A 105 -12.72 11.06 2.58
C GLY A 105 -12.87 11.80 3.90
N LEU A 106 -11.92 12.70 4.19
CA LEU A 106 -11.90 13.43 5.47
C LEU A 106 -12.80 14.67 5.50
N SER A 107 -13.34 14.97 6.69
CA SER A 107 -13.99 16.25 6.99
C SER A 107 -12.97 17.40 6.94
N LYS A 108 -13.39 18.67 6.81
CA LYS A 108 -12.44 19.80 6.75
C LYS A 108 -11.51 19.82 7.97
N ARG A 109 -12.05 19.64 9.18
CA ARG A 109 -11.28 19.60 10.43
C ARG A 109 -10.29 18.44 10.48
N ASP A 110 -10.75 17.23 10.15
CA ASP A 110 -9.87 16.05 10.21
C ASP A 110 -8.77 16.12 9.11
N PHE A 111 -9.06 16.76 7.98
CA PHE A 111 -8.07 17.03 6.92
C PHE A 111 -7.05 18.09 7.35
N THR A 112 -7.47 19.18 8.01
CA THR A 112 -6.54 20.18 8.58
C THR A 112 -5.51 19.54 9.52
N LYS A 113 -5.93 18.62 10.38
CA LYS A 113 -5.03 17.83 11.26
C LYS A 113 -3.99 16.99 10.51
N ILE A 114 -4.34 16.45 9.33
CA ILE A 114 -3.35 15.75 8.47
C ILE A 114 -2.31 16.75 7.94
N LEU A 115 -2.72 17.96 7.54
CA LEU A 115 -1.77 18.98 7.07
C LEU A 115 -0.86 19.50 8.18
N GLU A 116 -1.38 19.62 9.41
CA GLU A 116 -0.62 20.01 10.59
C GLU A 116 0.36 18.89 11.00
N GLY A 117 -0.10 17.64 11.06
CA GLY A 117 0.75 16.47 11.31
C GLY A 117 1.83 16.28 10.24
N ALA A 118 1.52 16.49 8.97
CA ALA A 118 2.49 16.39 7.88
C ALA A 118 3.65 17.40 8.02
N ARG A 119 3.34 18.64 8.42
CA ARG A 119 4.36 19.67 8.69
C ARG A 119 5.19 19.32 9.92
N LEU A 120 4.55 18.94 11.03
CA LEU A 120 5.28 18.48 12.22
C LEU A 120 6.26 17.34 11.91
N VAL A 121 5.83 16.34 11.13
CA VAL A 121 6.71 15.25 10.68
C VAL A 121 7.83 15.75 9.76
N ALA A 122 7.57 16.72 8.87
CA ALA A 122 8.60 17.31 8.02
C ALA A 122 9.66 18.12 8.81
N GLU A 123 9.23 18.81 9.86
CA GLU A 123 10.06 19.67 10.72
C GLU A 123 10.88 18.86 11.75
N ASN A 124 10.42 17.67 12.14
CA ASN A 124 10.94 16.94 13.30
C ASN A 124 11.46 15.51 13.00
N THR A 125 11.48 15.07 11.73
CA THR A 125 11.96 13.74 11.34
C THR A 125 12.64 13.76 9.98
N ASN A 126 13.60 12.86 9.74
CA ASN A 126 14.19 12.64 8.41
C ASN A 126 13.37 11.62 7.58
N LEU A 127 12.05 11.53 7.78
CA LEU A 127 11.17 10.59 7.08
C LEU A 127 10.57 11.20 5.80
N LYS A 128 10.48 10.40 4.74
CA LYS A 128 9.61 10.70 3.59
C LYS A 128 8.15 10.59 4.01
N ARG A 129 7.27 11.46 3.53
CA ARG A 129 5.89 11.60 4.04
C ARG A 129 4.87 11.12 3.02
N CYS A 130 3.93 10.31 3.49
CA CYS A 130 2.87 9.69 2.69
C CYS A 130 1.50 9.87 3.36
N ALA A 131 0.43 9.91 2.57
CA ALA A 131 -0.95 10.00 3.07
C ALA A 131 -1.88 8.98 2.37
N SER A 132 -2.86 8.45 3.11
CA SER A 132 -3.93 7.58 2.61
C SER A 132 -5.26 8.00 3.23
N VAL A 133 -5.89 9.03 2.64
CA VAL A 133 -6.97 9.82 3.26
C VAL A 133 -8.32 9.76 2.52
N GLY A 134 -8.54 8.69 1.77
CA GLY A 134 -9.71 8.53 0.89
C GLY A 134 -9.57 9.30 -0.42
N HIS A 135 -10.70 9.67 -1.02
CA HIS A 135 -10.75 10.57 -2.19
C HIS A 135 -10.41 12.02 -1.79
N ILE A 136 -9.69 12.69 -2.68
CA ILE A 136 -9.34 14.11 -2.57
C ILE A 136 -9.62 14.85 -3.90
N SER A 137 -9.94 16.14 -3.80
CA SER A 137 -9.98 17.05 -4.96
C SER A 137 -8.56 17.54 -5.31
N PRO A 138 -8.33 18.10 -6.52
CA PRO A 138 -7.07 18.77 -6.86
C PRO A 138 -6.64 19.80 -5.80
N ASP A 139 -7.55 20.66 -5.33
CA ASP A 139 -7.28 21.62 -4.25
C ASP A 139 -6.70 20.96 -2.98
N ARG A 140 -7.17 19.75 -2.64
CA ARG A 140 -6.69 18.98 -1.49
C ARG A 140 -5.37 18.27 -1.78
N ALA A 141 -5.13 17.84 -3.03
CA ALA A 141 -3.85 17.30 -3.45
C ALA A 141 -2.75 18.38 -3.35
N HIS A 142 -3.00 19.58 -3.88
CA HIS A 142 -2.10 20.73 -3.71
C HIS A 142 -1.86 21.07 -2.23
N GLN A 143 -2.90 21.11 -1.38
CA GLN A 143 -2.73 21.34 0.06
C GLN A 143 -1.89 20.25 0.77
N LEU A 144 -1.94 19.00 0.32
CA LEU A 144 -1.08 17.93 0.85
C LEU A 144 0.39 18.13 0.42
N ALA A 145 0.63 18.49 -0.85
CA ALA A 145 1.96 18.82 -1.35
C ALA A 145 2.56 20.05 -0.63
N GLU A 146 1.78 21.12 -0.43
CA GLU A 146 2.14 22.31 0.36
C GLU A 146 2.39 22.00 1.84
N ALA A 147 1.83 20.92 2.38
CA ALA A 147 2.11 20.41 3.73
C ALA A 147 3.29 19.41 3.75
N GLY A 148 4.02 19.26 2.65
CA GLY A 148 5.22 18.44 2.54
C GLY A 148 4.98 16.95 2.31
N ILE A 149 3.75 16.51 1.98
CA ILE A 149 3.50 15.13 1.53
C ILE A 149 4.17 14.92 0.17
N GLN A 150 4.94 13.84 0.04
CA GLN A 150 5.60 13.47 -1.21
C GLN A 150 4.84 12.39 -1.97
N ARG A 151 4.04 11.55 -1.28
CA ARG A 151 3.34 10.39 -1.87
C ARG A 151 1.91 10.29 -1.37
N VAL A 152 0.96 9.93 -2.23
CA VAL A 152 -0.42 9.59 -1.82
C VAL A 152 -0.76 8.16 -2.24
N HIS A 153 -1.26 7.40 -1.28
CA HIS A 153 -1.74 6.03 -1.44
C HIS A 153 -3.23 6.01 -1.78
N HIS A 154 -3.57 5.48 -2.95
CA HIS A 154 -4.95 5.32 -3.40
C HIS A 154 -5.07 4.14 -4.38
N ASN A 155 -5.37 2.96 -3.86
CA ASN A 155 -5.51 1.71 -4.63
C ASN A 155 -6.65 1.72 -5.66
N VAL A 156 -6.55 0.82 -6.65
CA VAL A 156 -7.70 0.31 -7.43
C VAL A 156 -8.40 -0.89 -6.74
N GLU A 157 -7.72 -1.51 -5.77
CA GLU A 157 -8.08 -2.72 -4.99
C GLU A 157 -8.09 -4.01 -5.80
N THR A 158 -8.70 -4.00 -6.99
CA THR A 158 -8.78 -5.14 -7.91
C THR A 158 -8.94 -4.63 -9.35
N ALA A 159 -8.86 -5.54 -10.32
CA ALA A 159 -9.26 -5.28 -11.70
C ALA A 159 -10.71 -4.77 -11.81
N ARG A 160 -10.92 -3.82 -12.72
CA ARG A 160 -12.24 -3.24 -13.01
C ARG A 160 -13.34 -4.28 -13.24
N SER A 161 -13.07 -5.38 -13.93
CA SER A 161 -14.07 -6.44 -14.19
C SER A 161 -14.52 -7.23 -12.94
N TYR A 162 -13.82 -7.10 -11.81
CA TYR A 162 -14.19 -7.70 -10.51
C TYR A 162 -14.64 -6.67 -9.46
N TYR A 163 -14.55 -5.38 -9.77
CA TYR A 163 -14.55 -4.33 -8.74
C TYR A 163 -15.88 -4.18 -7.97
N ASP A 164 -17.03 -4.32 -8.64
CA ASP A 164 -18.35 -4.23 -7.98
C ASP A 164 -18.60 -5.40 -6.98
N GLU A 165 -17.85 -6.51 -7.04
CA GLU A 165 -17.86 -7.53 -5.98
C GLU A 165 -17.09 -7.10 -4.72
N VAL A 166 -16.18 -6.13 -4.84
CA VAL A 166 -15.35 -5.64 -3.73
C VAL A 166 -16.05 -4.52 -2.94
N THR A 167 -16.77 -3.61 -3.60
CA THR A 167 -17.55 -2.53 -2.97
C THR A 167 -18.58 -1.96 -3.95
N THR A 168 -19.77 -1.63 -3.45
CA THR A 168 -20.82 -0.94 -4.21
C THR A 168 -20.93 0.56 -3.86
N THR A 169 -20.41 1.00 -2.70
CA THR A 169 -20.50 2.42 -2.27
C THR A 169 -19.44 3.32 -2.90
N VAL A 170 -18.24 2.79 -3.19
CA VAL A 170 -17.13 3.53 -3.80
C VAL A 170 -17.00 3.15 -5.27
N ARG A 171 -17.11 4.10 -6.20
CA ARG A 171 -16.96 3.83 -7.65
C ARG A 171 -15.50 3.89 -8.13
N TYR A 172 -15.13 2.99 -9.05
CA TYR A 172 -13.78 2.88 -9.62
C TYR A 172 -13.31 4.22 -10.24
N GLU A 173 -14.18 4.95 -10.95
CA GLU A 173 -13.85 6.24 -11.56
C GLU A 173 -13.54 7.32 -10.51
N GLY A 174 -14.04 7.17 -9.28
CA GLY A 174 -13.66 8.03 -8.14
C GLY A 174 -12.22 7.81 -7.71
N ARG A 175 -11.72 6.58 -7.81
CA ARG A 175 -10.32 6.21 -7.53
C ARG A 175 -9.40 6.81 -8.58
N ILE A 176 -9.70 6.60 -9.86
CA ILE A 176 -8.93 7.16 -10.98
C ILE A 176 -8.86 8.69 -10.89
N ARG A 177 -9.98 9.40 -10.73
CA ARG A 177 -9.96 10.87 -10.52
C ARG A 177 -9.15 11.32 -9.30
N THR A 178 -9.02 10.48 -8.26
CA THR A 178 -8.16 10.78 -7.10
C THR A 178 -6.69 10.60 -7.44
N ILE A 179 -6.34 9.53 -8.16
CA ILE A 179 -4.97 9.24 -8.63
C ILE A 179 -4.51 10.33 -9.61
N ASP A 180 -5.38 10.78 -10.51
CA ASP A 180 -5.09 11.87 -11.44
C ASP A 180 -4.85 13.19 -10.69
N ALA A 181 -5.70 13.56 -9.73
CA ALA A 181 -5.50 14.75 -8.90
C ALA A 181 -4.19 14.72 -8.09
N VAL A 182 -3.74 13.53 -7.65
CA VAL A 182 -2.41 13.35 -7.03
C VAL A 182 -1.30 13.60 -8.06
N ARG A 183 -1.38 13.00 -9.24
CA ARG A 183 -0.39 13.16 -10.33
C ARG A 183 -0.30 14.63 -10.78
N GLU A 184 -1.43 15.31 -10.96
CA GLU A 184 -1.53 16.73 -11.32
C GLU A 184 -0.92 17.67 -10.26
N SER A 185 -0.94 17.28 -8.98
CA SER A 185 -0.30 18.04 -7.91
C SER A 185 1.22 17.89 -7.81
N GLY A 186 1.83 17.01 -8.64
CA GLY A 186 3.26 16.74 -8.64
C GLY A 186 3.73 15.75 -7.56
N MET A 187 2.82 15.11 -6.82
CA MET A 187 3.15 14.08 -5.83
C MET A 187 3.34 12.70 -6.47
N GLU A 188 4.18 11.87 -5.84
CA GLU A 188 4.33 10.45 -6.17
C GLU A 188 2.99 9.70 -6.00
N THR A 189 2.59 8.94 -7.02
CA THR A 189 1.39 8.09 -6.97
C THR A 189 1.74 6.71 -6.39
N CYS A 190 0.93 6.24 -5.43
CA CYS A 190 1.08 4.93 -4.81
C CYS A 190 -0.24 4.16 -5.01
N VAL A 191 -0.25 3.28 -6.02
CA VAL A 191 -1.48 2.66 -6.54
C VAL A 191 -1.23 1.17 -6.74
N GLY A 192 -2.05 0.36 -6.10
CA GLY A 192 -2.01 -1.09 -6.22
C GLY A 192 -3.35 -1.71 -5.84
N GLY A 193 -3.31 -2.90 -5.29
CA GLY A 193 -4.52 -3.66 -4.96
C GLY A 193 -4.29 -4.74 -3.90
N ILE A 194 -5.23 -5.69 -3.88
CA ILE A 194 -5.28 -6.79 -2.94
C ILE A 194 -5.47 -8.09 -3.74
N LEU A 195 -4.59 -9.07 -3.55
CA LEU A 195 -4.74 -10.41 -4.14
C LEU A 195 -5.56 -11.31 -3.21
N ASN A 196 -6.20 -12.34 -3.78
CA ASN A 196 -7.08 -13.28 -3.11
C ASN A 196 -8.38 -12.66 -2.53
N LEU A 197 -8.91 -11.62 -3.17
CA LEU A 197 -10.28 -11.15 -2.94
C LEU A 197 -11.34 -12.07 -3.57
N GLY A 198 -10.93 -12.92 -4.51
CA GLY A 198 -11.78 -13.82 -5.31
C GLY A 198 -11.68 -13.61 -6.82
N GLU A 199 -10.78 -12.73 -7.24
CA GLU A 199 -10.41 -12.47 -8.62
C GLU A 199 -9.74 -13.70 -9.27
N SER A 200 -10.02 -13.92 -10.55
CA SER A 200 -9.35 -14.96 -11.35
C SER A 200 -7.89 -14.58 -11.69
N PRO A 201 -7.03 -15.55 -12.08
CA PRO A 201 -5.69 -15.27 -12.62
C PRO A 201 -5.70 -14.22 -13.73
N ARG A 202 -6.67 -14.28 -14.66
CA ARG A 202 -6.85 -13.27 -15.71
C ARG A 202 -7.13 -11.87 -15.16
N GLN A 203 -7.85 -11.77 -14.05
CA GLN A 203 -8.14 -10.49 -13.39
C GLN A 203 -6.94 -9.96 -12.59
N ARG A 204 -6.00 -10.81 -12.15
CA ARG A 204 -4.71 -10.35 -11.64
C ARG A 204 -3.87 -9.71 -12.75
N VAL A 205 -3.85 -10.33 -13.93
CA VAL A 205 -3.18 -9.77 -15.13
C VAL A 205 -3.88 -8.48 -15.60
N GLU A 206 -5.22 -8.44 -15.64
CA GLU A 206 -6.01 -7.23 -15.94
C GLU A 206 -5.61 -6.08 -15.00
N MET A 207 -5.60 -6.30 -13.69
CA MET A 207 -5.18 -5.28 -12.72
C MET A 207 -3.72 -4.84 -12.92
N ALA A 208 -2.81 -5.76 -13.24
CA ALA A 208 -1.41 -5.41 -13.48
C ALA A 208 -1.24 -4.51 -14.72
N PHE A 209 -1.98 -4.77 -15.80
CA PHE A 209 -1.97 -3.89 -16.99
C PHE A 209 -2.74 -2.58 -16.76
N GLU A 210 -3.85 -2.56 -16.01
CA GLU A 210 -4.48 -1.30 -15.57
C GLU A 210 -3.51 -0.43 -14.75
N LEU A 211 -2.72 -1.03 -13.86
CA LEU A 211 -1.66 -0.33 -13.13
C LEU A 211 -0.54 0.17 -14.06
N ALA A 212 -0.19 -0.58 -15.10
CA ALA A 212 0.84 -0.16 -16.08
C ALA A 212 0.40 1.04 -16.95
N GLU A 213 -0.90 1.18 -17.20
CA GLU A 213 -1.50 2.38 -17.82
C GLU A 213 -1.55 3.58 -16.87
N ILE A 214 -1.74 3.34 -15.56
CA ILE A 214 -1.71 4.39 -14.52
C ILE A 214 -0.28 4.92 -14.28
N ASP A 215 0.74 4.10 -14.56
CA ASP A 215 2.18 4.35 -14.43
C ASP A 215 2.60 4.90 -13.02
N PRO A 216 2.25 4.20 -11.92
CA PRO A 216 2.46 4.70 -10.57
C PRO A 216 3.92 4.62 -10.11
N THR A 217 4.35 5.61 -9.32
CA THR A 217 5.69 5.63 -8.72
C THR A 217 5.92 4.43 -7.79
N SER A 218 4.87 3.93 -7.14
CA SER A 218 4.94 2.76 -6.24
C SER A 218 3.69 1.89 -6.32
N VAL A 219 3.89 0.58 -6.30
CA VAL A 219 2.82 -0.43 -6.31
C VAL A 219 2.78 -1.17 -4.96
N PRO A 220 1.83 -0.85 -4.07
CA PRO A 220 1.53 -1.66 -2.90
C PRO A 220 0.72 -2.91 -3.29
N ILE A 221 1.34 -4.08 -3.19
CA ILE A 221 0.61 -5.35 -3.16
C ILE A 221 0.17 -5.59 -1.73
N ASN A 222 -1.13 -5.82 -1.55
CA ASN A 222 -1.70 -6.38 -0.33
C ASN A 222 -2.18 -7.80 -0.62
N LEU A 223 -2.30 -8.60 0.41
CA LEU A 223 -2.87 -9.95 0.35
C LEU A 223 -4.09 -9.97 1.26
N LEU A 224 -5.15 -10.69 0.88
CA LEU A 224 -6.28 -10.85 1.78
C LEU A 224 -5.80 -11.51 3.09
N ASN A 225 -6.17 -10.87 4.20
CA ASN A 225 -6.16 -11.44 5.53
C ASN A 225 -7.64 -11.65 5.91
N PRO A 226 -8.18 -12.89 5.76
CA PRO A 226 -9.58 -13.16 6.03
C PRO A 226 -9.95 -12.82 7.47
N ARG A 227 -10.96 -11.96 7.65
CA ARG A 227 -11.45 -11.52 8.96
C ARG A 227 -12.87 -12.00 9.14
N SER A 228 -13.07 -12.99 10.01
CA SER A 228 -14.40 -13.51 10.35
C SER A 228 -15.39 -12.37 10.61
N GLY A 229 -16.50 -12.36 9.87
CA GLY A 229 -17.49 -11.28 9.88
C GLY A 229 -17.31 -10.18 8.83
N THR A 230 -16.33 -10.24 7.91
CA THR A 230 -16.35 -9.46 6.65
C THR A 230 -16.93 -10.29 5.49
N LYS A 231 -17.30 -9.67 4.36
CA LYS A 231 -17.82 -10.40 3.17
C LYS A 231 -16.85 -11.49 2.68
N PHE A 232 -15.55 -11.28 2.86
CA PHE A 232 -14.49 -12.23 2.48
C PHE A 232 -13.85 -12.93 3.70
N GLY A 233 -14.56 -12.97 4.83
CA GLY A 233 -14.03 -13.47 6.11
C GLY A 233 -13.80 -14.98 6.17
N ASP A 234 -14.51 -15.75 5.33
CA ASP A 234 -14.49 -17.22 5.31
C ASP A 234 -13.66 -17.80 4.14
N ARG A 235 -12.79 -16.98 3.52
CA ARG A 235 -11.81 -17.43 2.51
C ARG A 235 -10.58 -18.03 3.20
N ASP A 236 -9.90 -18.94 2.51
CA ASP A 236 -8.55 -19.37 2.87
C ASP A 236 -7.50 -18.28 2.57
N MET A 237 -6.32 -18.40 3.21
CA MET A 237 -5.14 -17.61 2.84
C MET A 237 -4.66 -17.98 1.43
N MET A 238 -3.98 -17.05 0.76
CA MET A 238 -3.30 -17.31 -0.51
C MET A 238 -2.07 -18.19 -0.26
N ASP A 239 -1.80 -19.13 -1.16
CA ASP A 239 -0.62 -19.99 -1.06
C ASP A 239 0.69 -19.17 -1.14
N PRO A 240 1.72 -19.47 -0.31
CA PRO A 240 2.98 -18.73 -0.33
C PRO A 240 3.69 -18.68 -1.69
N TRP A 241 3.64 -19.74 -2.49
CA TRP A 241 4.25 -19.80 -3.83
C TRP A 241 3.40 -19.08 -4.88
N GLU A 242 2.07 -19.12 -4.77
CA GLU A 242 1.19 -18.23 -5.53
C GLU A 242 1.57 -16.76 -5.30
N VAL A 243 1.76 -16.34 -4.05
CA VAL A 243 2.15 -14.95 -3.74
C VAL A 243 3.49 -14.58 -4.38
N VAL A 244 4.51 -15.44 -4.25
CA VAL A 244 5.84 -15.25 -4.86
C VAL A 244 5.74 -15.12 -6.38
N LYS A 245 5.01 -16.04 -7.04
CA LYS A 245 4.76 -16.04 -8.49
C LYS A 245 4.09 -14.75 -8.96
N TRP A 246 3.03 -14.31 -8.29
CA TRP A 246 2.31 -13.09 -8.70
C TRP A 246 3.10 -11.81 -8.45
N ILE A 247 3.96 -11.73 -7.42
CA ILE A 247 4.90 -10.62 -7.26
C ILE A 247 5.89 -10.57 -8.44
N ALA A 248 6.43 -11.71 -8.87
CA ALA A 248 7.36 -11.79 -10.00
C ALA A 248 6.71 -11.39 -11.34
N ILE A 249 5.48 -11.87 -11.61
CA ILE A 249 4.70 -11.46 -12.79
C ILE A 249 4.45 -9.94 -12.78
N PHE A 250 4.01 -9.38 -11.64
CA PHE A 250 3.77 -7.94 -11.51
C PHE A 250 5.05 -7.10 -11.69
N ARG A 251 6.20 -7.56 -11.19
CA ARG A 251 7.50 -6.92 -11.44
C ARG A 251 7.85 -6.90 -12.93
N LEU A 252 7.56 -7.95 -13.69
CA LEU A 252 7.83 -7.96 -15.13
C LEU A 252 6.85 -7.07 -15.93
N ILE A 253 5.62 -6.87 -15.45
CA ILE A 253 4.64 -5.96 -16.08
C ILE A 253 4.94 -4.50 -15.77
N LEU A 254 5.32 -4.16 -14.53
CA LEU A 254 5.65 -2.80 -14.08
C LEU A 254 7.12 -2.69 -13.65
N PRO A 255 8.08 -2.85 -14.57
CA PRO A 255 9.49 -3.05 -14.20
C PRO A 255 10.10 -1.82 -13.52
N ASP A 256 9.62 -0.62 -13.81
CA ASP A 256 10.17 0.65 -13.31
C ASP A 256 9.49 1.19 -12.03
N ALA A 257 8.49 0.50 -11.47
CA ALA A 257 7.76 0.94 -10.27
C ALA A 257 8.37 0.42 -8.95
N LEU A 258 8.20 1.15 -7.85
CA LEU A 258 8.63 0.72 -6.52
C LEU A 258 7.61 -0.23 -5.88
N PHE A 259 7.90 -1.53 -5.88
CA PHE A 259 7.01 -2.54 -5.29
C PHE A 259 7.15 -2.63 -3.78
N ARG A 260 6.00 -2.67 -3.10
CA ARG A 260 5.89 -2.84 -1.65
C ARG A 260 4.92 -3.95 -1.33
N LEU A 261 5.30 -4.85 -0.41
CA LEU A 261 4.34 -5.79 0.17
C LEU A 261 3.79 -5.25 1.50
N CYS A 262 2.46 -5.19 1.60
CA CYS A 262 1.72 -4.51 2.67
C CYS A 262 0.94 -5.51 3.54
N GLY A 263 -0.38 -5.32 3.71
CA GLY A 263 -1.20 -6.14 4.62
C GLY A 263 -1.27 -7.59 4.19
N GLY A 264 -1.39 -8.50 5.17
CA GLY A 264 -1.53 -9.94 4.96
C GLY A 264 -0.22 -10.70 4.71
N ARG A 265 0.91 -10.01 4.53
CA ARG A 265 2.19 -10.68 4.19
C ARG A 265 2.69 -11.68 5.22
N VAL A 266 2.50 -11.37 6.52
CA VAL A 266 2.99 -12.23 7.60
C VAL A 266 2.22 -13.54 7.62
N GLU A 267 0.90 -13.46 7.45
CA GLU A 267 0.00 -14.60 7.47
C GLU A 267 0.07 -15.47 6.20
N ASN A 268 0.22 -14.84 5.02
CA ASN A 268 0.18 -15.52 3.72
C ASN A 268 1.55 -16.04 3.23
N LEU A 269 2.69 -15.44 3.63
CA LEU A 269 4.03 -15.89 3.16
C LEU A 269 4.84 -16.66 4.22
N GLN A 270 4.66 -16.33 5.50
CA GLN A 270 5.42 -16.95 6.60
C GLN A 270 6.94 -16.88 6.31
N ASP A 271 7.60 -18.02 6.16
CA ASP A 271 9.05 -18.13 5.91
C ASP A 271 9.47 -17.79 4.47
N LEU A 272 8.54 -17.68 3.50
CA LEU A 272 8.87 -17.31 2.11
C LEU A 272 9.00 -15.80 1.86
N GLN A 273 8.91 -14.95 2.90
CA GLN A 273 9.07 -13.50 2.72
C GLN A 273 10.42 -13.09 2.07
N PRO A 274 11.59 -13.71 2.35
CA PRO A 274 12.83 -13.42 1.63
C PRO A 274 12.76 -13.78 0.14
N LEU A 275 12.06 -14.86 -0.21
CA LEU A 275 11.83 -15.26 -1.60
C LEU A 275 10.89 -14.29 -2.31
N ALA A 276 9.87 -13.78 -1.62
CA ALA A 276 9.01 -12.70 -2.11
C ALA A 276 9.77 -11.38 -2.32
N VAL A 277 10.80 -11.07 -1.51
CA VAL A 277 11.69 -9.93 -1.79
C VAL A 277 12.49 -10.18 -3.08
N ARG A 278 13.04 -11.38 -3.28
CA ARG A 278 13.70 -11.77 -4.54
C ARG A 278 12.76 -11.71 -5.75
N ALA A 279 11.49 -12.05 -5.60
CA ALA A 279 10.45 -11.90 -6.63
C ALA A 279 10.27 -10.44 -7.11
N GLY A 280 10.89 -9.46 -6.45
CA GLY A 280 11.13 -8.14 -7.04
C GLY A 280 10.67 -6.96 -6.20
N LEU A 281 10.54 -7.10 -4.87
CA LEU A 281 10.15 -6.00 -3.99
C LEU A 281 11.29 -4.95 -3.85
N ASN A 282 10.89 -3.71 -3.57
CA ASN A 282 11.76 -2.65 -3.06
C ASN A 282 11.54 -2.39 -1.56
N GLY A 283 10.55 -3.01 -0.93
CA GLY A 283 10.28 -2.79 0.49
C GLY A 283 9.03 -3.50 1.00
N VAL A 284 8.77 -3.31 2.28
CA VAL A 284 7.58 -3.79 2.98
C VAL A 284 6.92 -2.65 3.77
N MET A 285 5.69 -2.87 4.22
CA MET A 285 5.15 -2.13 5.35
C MET A 285 5.64 -2.78 6.65
N MET A 286 6.46 -2.06 7.41
CA MET A 286 7.11 -2.50 8.65
C MET A 286 6.20 -2.30 9.87
N GLY A 287 6.34 -3.18 10.86
CA GLY A 287 5.56 -3.09 12.10
C GLY A 287 4.07 -3.30 11.85
N ASN A 288 3.23 -2.69 12.69
CA ASN A 288 1.80 -2.98 12.74
C ASN A 288 1.01 -2.41 11.54
N PHE A 289 0.03 -3.20 11.08
CA PHE A 289 -0.94 -2.78 10.08
C PHE A 289 -2.13 -2.06 10.73
N LEU A 290 -3.09 -1.62 9.92
CA LEU A 290 -4.25 -0.83 10.39
C LEU A 290 -5.11 -1.52 11.44
N THR A 291 -5.20 -2.86 11.41
CA THR A 291 -6.10 -3.67 12.25
C THR A 291 -5.47 -4.97 12.75
N THR A 292 -4.19 -5.23 12.44
CA THR A 292 -3.47 -6.45 12.83
C THR A 292 -2.02 -6.12 13.17
N LEU A 293 -1.39 -6.97 13.98
CA LEU A 293 0.06 -6.90 14.22
C LEU A 293 0.80 -7.29 12.93
N GLY A 294 2.04 -6.82 12.78
CA GLY A 294 2.93 -7.21 11.68
C GLY A 294 4.20 -7.88 12.18
N ALA A 295 5.24 -7.88 11.34
CA ALA A 295 6.57 -8.32 11.71
C ALA A 295 7.30 -7.24 12.53
N GLU A 296 8.27 -7.64 13.35
CA GLU A 296 9.11 -6.69 14.07
C GLU A 296 10.00 -5.89 13.09
N PRO A 297 10.12 -4.56 13.25
CA PRO A 297 10.95 -3.71 12.38
C PRO A 297 12.42 -4.16 12.24
N ALA A 298 12.95 -4.86 13.25
CA ALA A 298 14.30 -5.43 13.21
C ALA A 298 14.40 -6.58 12.20
N ASP A 299 13.44 -7.51 12.21
CA ASP A 299 13.41 -8.70 11.35
C ASP A 299 13.23 -8.31 9.88
N ASP A 300 12.35 -7.34 9.61
CA ASP A 300 12.18 -6.76 8.27
C ASP A 300 13.50 -6.19 7.72
N ARG A 301 14.24 -5.44 8.55
CA ARG A 301 15.53 -4.89 8.14
C ARG A 301 16.58 -5.98 7.97
N GLN A 302 16.58 -7.00 8.81
CA GLN A 302 17.52 -8.13 8.70
C GLN A 302 17.29 -8.89 7.38
N MET A 303 16.03 -9.22 7.04
CA MET A 303 15.66 -9.88 5.79
C MET A 303 16.17 -9.15 4.54
N PHE A 304 16.07 -7.81 4.49
CA PHE A 304 16.61 -7.03 3.38
C PHE A 304 18.15 -6.94 3.42
N THR A 305 18.75 -6.91 4.61
CA THR A 305 20.22 -6.90 4.80
C THR A 305 20.86 -8.21 4.33
N ASP A 306 20.27 -9.36 4.66
CA ASP A 306 20.75 -10.70 4.28
C ASP A 306 20.70 -10.93 2.77
N LEU A 307 19.80 -10.23 2.06
CA LEU A 307 19.72 -10.19 0.61
C LEU A 307 20.67 -9.15 -0.03
N GLY A 308 21.51 -8.48 0.77
CA GLY A 308 22.49 -7.49 0.31
C GLY A 308 21.90 -6.14 -0.11
N LEU A 309 20.71 -5.79 0.38
CA LEU A 309 20.01 -4.56 0.01
C LEU A 309 20.25 -3.42 1.00
N ASN A 310 20.23 -2.18 0.50
CA ASN A 310 20.48 -1.00 1.32
C ASN A 310 19.28 -0.65 2.20
N VAL A 311 19.37 -1.02 3.49
CA VAL A 311 18.43 -0.65 4.56
C VAL A 311 18.86 0.60 5.33
N ALA A 312 19.83 1.37 4.84
CA ALA A 312 20.25 2.63 5.44
C ALA A 312 19.46 3.82 4.87
N ARG A 313 19.02 4.69 5.77
CA ARG A 313 18.36 5.96 5.44
C ARG A 313 19.41 6.99 5.03
N GLN A 314 19.15 7.69 3.93
CA GLN A 314 20.00 8.80 3.46
C GLN A 314 19.94 9.98 4.43
N SER A 315 21.02 10.75 4.59
CA SER A 315 21.07 11.89 5.54
C SER A 315 20.04 12.98 5.24
N ASP A 316 19.64 13.11 3.98
CA ASP A 316 18.65 14.06 3.44
C ASP A 316 17.27 13.43 3.16
N ASN A 317 17.06 12.15 3.50
CA ASN A 317 15.91 11.34 3.08
C ASN A 317 14.54 12.06 3.17
N GLY A 318 14.27 12.83 4.22
CA GLY A 318 12.99 13.53 4.42
C GLY A 318 12.76 14.75 3.51
N SER A 319 13.81 15.43 3.06
CA SER A 319 13.72 16.52 2.07
C SER A 319 13.97 16.05 0.64
N ASN A 320 14.67 14.93 0.48
CA ASN A 320 15.17 14.45 -0.80
C ASN A 320 14.05 13.99 -1.78
N PRO A 321 14.13 14.36 -3.08
CA PRO A 321 13.13 14.02 -4.09
C PRO A 321 13.24 12.60 -4.68
N ARG A 322 14.22 11.77 -4.30
CA ARG A 322 14.31 10.37 -4.74
C ARG A 322 13.11 9.57 -4.19
N PRO A 323 12.43 8.75 -4.99
CA PRO A 323 11.35 7.91 -4.48
C PRO A 323 11.86 6.73 -3.61
N ASP A 324 13.14 6.36 -3.75
CA ASP A 324 13.84 5.29 -2.99
C ASP A 324 15.16 5.75 -2.34
N ASN A 325 15.89 4.81 -1.72
CA ASN A 325 17.20 5.02 -1.11
C ASN A 325 18.31 4.17 -1.77
N ARG A 326 18.42 4.19 -3.10
CA ARG A 326 19.58 3.58 -3.81
C ARG A 326 20.90 4.24 -3.44
N SER A 327 22.00 3.49 -3.48
CA SER A 327 23.36 4.05 -3.37
C SER A 327 23.77 4.86 -4.61
N GLY A 328 24.79 5.71 -4.47
CA GLY A 328 25.50 6.38 -5.59
C GLY A 328 24.77 7.51 -6.34
N TRP A 329 23.47 7.73 -6.11
CA TRP A 329 22.68 8.71 -6.88
C TRP A 329 23.17 10.18 -6.78
N LEU A 330 23.95 10.53 -5.75
CA LEU A 330 24.51 11.87 -5.56
C LEU A 330 25.82 12.14 -6.35
N GLU A 331 26.29 11.19 -7.18
CA GLU A 331 27.48 11.38 -8.02
C GLU A 331 27.20 12.15 -9.33
N GLY A 332 26.13 12.95 -9.37
CA GLY A 332 25.76 13.83 -10.49
C GLY A 332 24.96 15.06 -10.03
N ASP A 333 24.93 16.10 -10.86
CA ASP A 333 24.33 17.41 -10.50
C ASP A 333 22.84 17.32 -10.16
N ALA A 334 22.49 17.66 -8.91
CA ALA A 334 21.11 17.78 -8.47
C ALA A 334 20.54 19.18 -8.79
N PRO A 335 19.25 19.30 -9.17
CA PRO A 335 18.60 20.60 -9.30
C PRO A 335 18.42 21.25 -7.92
N THR A 336 18.89 22.50 -7.78
CA THR A 336 18.78 23.30 -6.55
C THR A 336 17.32 23.50 -6.12
N THR A 337 17.04 23.42 -4.81
CA THR A 337 15.73 23.75 -4.23
C THR A 337 15.86 24.79 -3.11
N PRO A 338 14.81 25.56 -2.76
CA PRO A 338 14.97 26.77 -1.93
C PRO A 338 15.08 26.53 -0.41
N LEU A 339 15.54 25.36 0.04
CA LEU A 339 15.40 24.88 1.42
C LEU A 339 16.70 24.84 2.24
N ASP A 340 17.85 25.11 1.60
CA ASP A 340 19.18 24.80 2.14
C ASP A 340 19.68 25.75 3.26
N ASP A 341 18.91 26.79 3.61
CA ASP A 341 19.30 27.87 4.55
C ASP A 341 18.86 27.66 6.02
N LEU A 342 18.22 26.53 6.37
CA LEU A 342 17.63 26.29 7.71
C LEU A 342 17.83 24.85 8.22
N ILE A 343 18.38 24.76 9.45
CA ILE A 343 18.28 23.70 10.50
C ILE A 343 19.65 23.49 11.15
N ASP A 344 19.81 23.90 12.42
CA ASP A 344 20.96 23.54 13.27
C ASP A 344 20.65 23.76 14.77
N SER A 345 20.05 22.77 15.46
CA SER A 345 20.18 22.54 16.94
C SER A 345 19.42 21.30 17.48
N GLN A 346 20.19 20.49 18.20
CA GLN A 346 19.91 19.38 19.15
C GLN A 346 18.97 19.77 20.33
N ASP A 347 18.49 18.93 21.26
CA ASP A 347 18.20 17.48 21.47
C ASP A 347 17.39 17.44 22.83
N GLU A 348 16.83 16.38 23.44
CA GLU A 348 16.68 14.91 23.27
C GLU A 348 15.36 14.48 23.98
N ALA A 349 14.81 13.25 23.81
CA ALA A 349 13.68 12.76 24.64
C ALA A 349 13.52 11.21 24.70
N ASP A 350 12.97 10.71 25.81
CA ASP A 350 12.88 9.28 26.20
C ASP A 350 11.66 8.53 25.61
N LEU A 351 11.72 7.18 25.57
CA LEU A 351 10.82 6.31 24.80
C LEU A 351 9.60 5.76 25.58
N TRP A 352 8.57 5.33 24.84
CA TRP A 352 7.26 4.91 25.36
C TRP A 352 6.76 3.60 24.71
N ASP A 353 5.92 2.85 25.45
CA ASP A 353 5.47 1.48 25.13
C ASP A 353 4.26 1.46 24.16
N PRO A 354 4.40 0.89 22.94
CA PRO A 354 3.35 0.88 21.92
C PRO A 354 2.17 -0.06 22.22
N SER A 355 2.26 -0.95 23.21
CA SER A 355 1.22 -1.96 23.51
C SER A 355 -0.14 -1.35 23.95
N SER A 356 -0.13 -0.11 24.43
CA SER A 356 -1.26 0.50 25.16
C SER A 356 -2.45 0.97 24.30
N GLN A 357 -2.28 1.11 22.98
CA GLN A 357 -3.34 1.64 22.08
C GLN A 357 -4.35 0.60 21.59
N LEU A 358 -4.11 -0.70 21.80
CA LEU A 358 -4.99 -1.78 21.32
C LEU A 358 -6.25 -2.01 22.17
N ARG A 359 -7.06 -0.95 22.34
CA ARG A 359 -8.41 -1.04 22.93
C ARG A 359 -9.43 -1.41 21.87
N VAL A 360 -9.68 -2.72 21.72
CA VAL A 360 -10.82 -3.25 20.95
C VAL A 360 -12.12 -2.83 21.63
N ILE A 361 -13.06 -2.27 20.86
CA ILE A 361 -14.40 -1.90 21.34
C ILE A 361 -15.43 -2.67 20.50
N ALA A 362 -16.06 -3.66 21.12
CA ALA A 362 -17.08 -4.48 20.46
C ALA A 362 -18.25 -3.63 19.94
N LYS A 363 -18.65 -3.88 18.68
CA LYS A 363 -19.73 -3.15 17.99
C LYS A 363 -21.07 -3.31 18.73
N LYS A 364 -21.74 -2.18 19.02
CA LYS A 364 -23.05 -2.18 19.73
C LYS A 364 -24.21 -2.40 18.76
N GLY A 365 -24.58 -3.66 18.59
CA GLY A 365 -25.73 -4.10 17.78
C GLY A 365 -25.31 -4.73 16.45
N LYS A 366 -26.25 -5.44 15.81
CA LYS A 366 -25.96 -6.14 14.54
C LYS A 366 -25.77 -5.14 13.39
N PRO A 367 -24.69 -5.26 12.59
CA PRO A 367 -24.51 -4.50 11.35
C PRO A 367 -25.67 -4.67 10.35
N PRO A 368 -25.87 -3.71 9.44
CA PRO A 368 -26.63 -3.96 8.22
C PRO A 368 -25.93 -5.05 7.37
N PRO A 369 -26.68 -5.90 6.65
CA PRO A 369 -26.07 -6.81 5.68
C PRO A 369 -25.35 -6.02 4.57
N TYR A 370 -24.26 -6.58 4.05
CA TYR A 370 -23.62 -6.07 2.83
C TYR A 370 -24.66 -5.97 1.69
N PRO A 371 -24.56 -4.94 0.82
CA PRO A 371 -25.33 -4.91 -0.42
C PRO A 371 -25.01 -6.15 -1.27
N ASN A 372 -26.05 -6.76 -1.84
CA ASN A 372 -25.83 -7.69 -2.95
C ASN A 372 -25.34 -6.88 -4.15
N ALA A 373 -24.36 -7.41 -4.89
CA ALA A 373 -24.15 -6.97 -6.26
C ALA A 373 -25.47 -7.16 -7.05
N GLY A 374 -25.79 -6.20 -7.91
CA GLY A 374 -26.85 -6.40 -8.90
C GLY A 374 -26.44 -7.47 -9.91
N PRO A 375 -27.38 -8.10 -10.64
CA PRO A 375 -27.02 -8.97 -11.74
C PRO A 375 -26.15 -8.18 -12.73
N THR A 376 -24.96 -8.70 -13.00
CA THR A 376 -24.04 -8.14 -14.00
C THR A 376 -24.57 -8.48 -15.40
N ASP A 377 -24.41 -7.56 -16.37
CA ASP A 377 -24.97 -7.74 -17.72
C ASP A 377 -24.48 -9.02 -18.43
N SER A 378 -23.38 -9.63 -17.97
CA SER A 378 -22.88 -10.94 -18.42
C SER A 378 -23.87 -12.10 -18.24
N ASP A 379 -24.82 -12.03 -17.30
CA ASP A 379 -25.86 -13.06 -17.15
C ASP A 379 -26.96 -12.97 -18.23
N SER A 380 -27.07 -11.83 -18.93
CA SER A 380 -28.11 -11.63 -19.94
C SER A 380 -27.93 -12.51 -21.19
N GLU A 381 -26.68 -12.82 -21.57
CA GLU A 381 -26.41 -13.62 -22.78
C GLU A 381 -26.65 -15.12 -22.58
N ARG A 382 -26.72 -15.61 -21.34
CA ARG A 382 -26.88 -17.06 -21.05
C ARG A 382 -28.31 -17.60 -21.13
N THR A 383 -29.32 -16.75 -21.28
CA THR A 383 -30.73 -17.17 -21.36
C THR A 383 -31.30 -17.19 -22.78
N GLY A 384 -30.50 -16.86 -23.80
CA GLY A 384 -30.94 -16.69 -25.20
C GLY A 384 -30.94 -17.95 -26.09
N HIS A 385 -30.86 -19.17 -25.55
CA HIS A 385 -30.65 -20.37 -26.37
C HIS A 385 -31.37 -21.66 -25.94
N GLU A 386 -32.56 -21.56 -25.32
CA GLU A 386 -33.41 -22.75 -25.10
C GLU A 386 -34.92 -22.44 -25.21
N ALA A 387 -35.38 -22.12 -26.43
CA ALA A 387 -36.79 -22.10 -26.80
C ALA A 387 -36.97 -22.43 -28.29
N ALA A 388 -37.69 -23.52 -28.59
CA ALA A 388 -38.07 -23.98 -29.93
C ALA A 388 -39.58 -24.27 -29.99
#